data_AF-A0A8X7V117-F1
#
_entry.id   AF-A0A8X7V117-F1
#
_cell.length_a   1.000
_cell.length_b   1.000
_cell.length_c   1.000
_cell.angle_alpha   90.00
_cell.angle_beta   90.00
_cell.angle_gamma   90.00
#
_symmetry.space_group_name_H-M   'P 1'
#
loop_
_entity.id
_entity.type
_entity.pdbx_description
1 polymer ?
#
loop_
_entity_poly.entity_id
_entity_poly.type
_entity_poly.pdbx_seq_one_letter_code
_entity_poly.pdbx_strand_id
1 'polypeptide(L)'
;MTSSSGSLKLEIHTDDKTPGKWSVPLSEEVFRRFLSGGGGSEKAVFSEGSIFSPFLFGKYFDPSDAFPLWEFEADVLLASLRSVGQCRVDWSTDQAYVLKSDLPVVGKNIVQVYVDVKGKVMEISGQWNINKKTAANGDWRCCQWWEYGYVRRLELPSDADPQNSEAFLSNKDDYSFLEIIIPKINSKNKL
;
A
#
# COMPACT_ATOMS: atom_id res chain seq x y z
N MET A 1 -26.05 -23.04 -0.23
CA MET A 1 -25.01 -22.57 0.71
C MET A 1 -24.58 -21.20 0.23
N THR A 2 -24.99 -20.15 0.94
CA THR A 2 -24.72 -18.75 0.58
C THR A 2 -23.29 -18.40 0.98
N SER A 3 -22.34 -18.42 0.04
CA SER A 3 -21.01 -17.87 0.30
C SER A 3 -21.14 -16.35 0.38
N SER A 4 -20.90 -15.78 1.56
CA SER A 4 -20.83 -14.34 1.72
C SER A 4 -19.64 -13.82 0.91
N SER A 5 -19.91 -13.29 -0.28
CA SER A 5 -18.95 -12.46 -1.01
C SER A 5 -18.85 -11.13 -0.26
N GLY A 6 -18.15 -11.15 0.87
CA GLY A 6 -18.09 -10.05 1.82
C GLY A 6 -16.74 -9.35 1.76
N SER A 7 -16.76 -8.05 1.56
CA SER A 7 -15.60 -7.20 1.83
C SER A 7 -15.33 -7.19 3.33
N LEU A 8 -14.07 -7.39 3.73
CA LEU A 8 -13.62 -7.36 5.12
C LEU A 8 -13.18 -5.95 5.47
N LYS A 9 -13.84 -5.31 6.45
CA LYS A 9 -13.34 -4.04 7.00
C LYS A 9 -12.05 -4.29 7.78
N LEU A 10 -10.97 -3.61 7.42
CA LEU A 10 -9.70 -3.62 8.13
C LEU A 10 -9.73 -2.58 9.25
N GLU A 11 -9.07 -2.88 10.36
CA GLU A 11 -8.81 -1.90 11.41
C GLU A 11 -7.69 -0.95 10.95
N ILE A 12 -7.88 0.35 11.18
CA ILE A 12 -6.86 1.37 10.99
C ILE A 12 -6.32 1.74 12.36
N HIS A 13 -5.06 1.41 12.61
CA HIS A 13 -4.41 1.68 13.88
C HIS A 13 -3.77 3.08 13.85
N THR A 14 -3.83 3.81 14.97
CA THR A 14 -3.34 5.21 15.06
C THR A 14 -2.18 5.40 16.04
N ASP A 15 -1.81 4.34 16.74
CA ASP A 15 -0.81 4.34 17.81
C ASP A 15 0.42 3.51 17.44
N ASP A 16 0.86 3.59 16.18
CA ASP A 16 2.10 2.93 15.77
C ASP A 16 3.30 3.50 16.54
N LYS A 17 3.73 2.73 17.54
CA LYS A 17 4.85 3.03 18.44
C LYS A 17 6.15 2.37 17.98
N THR A 18 6.26 1.96 16.71
CA THR A 18 7.50 1.38 16.16
C THR A 18 8.24 2.38 15.26
N PRO A 19 8.87 3.43 15.83
CA PRO A 19 9.67 4.37 15.07
C PRO A 19 10.85 3.65 14.40
N GLY A 20 11.12 3.98 13.13
CA GLY A 20 12.28 3.46 12.42
C GLY A 20 12.20 1.97 12.03
N LYS A 21 11.01 1.36 12.04
CA LYS A 21 10.86 -0.04 11.63
C LYS A 21 11.39 -0.28 10.22
N TRP A 22 11.15 0.63 9.28
CA TRP A 22 11.75 0.62 7.93
C TRP A 22 13.14 1.25 7.96
N SER A 23 14.08 0.52 8.55
CA SER A 23 15.43 1.01 8.87
C SER A 23 16.39 0.98 7.69
N VAL A 24 16.09 0.20 6.64
CA VAL A 24 16.93 0.07 5.46
C VAL A 24 16.12 0.48 4.23
N PRO A 25 16.58 1.50 3.46
CA PRO A 25 15.89 1.90 2.25
C PRO A 25 16.07 0.87 1.14
N LEU A 26 15.01 0.63 0.38
CA LEU A 26 15.05 -0.10 -0.87
C LEU A 26 15.55 0.87 -1.94
N SER A 27 16.83 0.81 -2.31
CA SER A 27 17.39 1.63 -3.40
C SER A 27 17.20 0.97 -4.77
N GLU A 28 17.27 1.75 -5.84
CA GLU A 28 17.05 1.25 -7.20
C GLU A 28 18.00 0.09 -7.57
N GLU A 29 19.25 0.19 -7.14
CA GLU A 29 20.22 -0.88 -7.35
C GLU A 29 19.85 -2.16 -6.60
N VAL A 30 19.45 -2.03 -5.33
CA VAL A 30 19.00 -3.16 -4.52
C VAL A 30 17.75 -3.78 -5.13
N PHE A 31 16.80 -2.96 -5.56
CA PHE A 31 15.57 -3.42 -6.20
C PHE A 31 15.84 -4.20 -7.49
N ARG A 32 16.70 -3.69 -8.37
CA ARG A 32 17.08 -4.38 -9.61
C ARG A 32 17.74 -5.73 -9.35
N ARG A 33 18.65 -5.80 -8.37
CA ARG A 33 19.29 -7.06 -7.96
C ARG A 33 18.28 -8.04 -7.36
N PHE A 34 17.41 -7.54 -6.47
CA PHE A 34 16.35 -8.31 -5.84
C PHE A 34 15.40 -8.94 -6.87
N LEU A 35 14.89 -8.16 -7.84
CA LEU A 35 14.02 -8.69 -8.87
C LEU A 35 14.70 -9.67 -9.84
N SER A 36 16.01 -9.49 -10.06
CA SER A 36 16.81 -10.39 -10.90
C SER A 36 17.05 -11.75 -10.26
N GLY A 37 17.17 -11.80 -8.93
CA GLY A 37 17.34 -13.03 -8.14
C GLY A 37 16.07 -13.59 -7.50
N GLY A 38 14.97 -12.84 -7.50
CA GLY A 38 13.73 -13.14 -6.79
C GLY A 38 12.87 -14.23 -7.45
N GLY A 39 12.08 -14.92 -6.61
CA GLY A 39 10.99 -15.81 -6.99
C GLY A 39 9.79 -15.09 -7.61
N GLY A 40 8.62 -15.74 -7.59
CA GLY A 40 7.42 -15.26 -8.31
C GLY A 40 6.52 -14.28 -7.54
N SER A 41 6.44 -14.41 -6.21
CA SER A 41 5.47 -13.66 -5.39
C SER A 41 5.76 -12.17 -5.28
N GLU A 42 7.02 -11.80 -5.11
CA GLU A 42 7.54 -10.45 -5.02
C GLU A 42 7.38 -9.69 -6.34
N LYS A 43 7.49 -10.39 -7.48
CA LYS A 43 7.24 -9.82 -8.80
C LYS A 43 5.78 -9.41 -8.96
N ALA A 44 4.85 -10.17 -8.38
CA ALA A 44 3.44 -9.78 -8.39
C ALA A 44 3.22 -8.48 -7.58
N VAL A 45 3.87 -8.36 -6.42
CA VAL A 45 3.67 -7.23 -5.51
C VAL A 45 4.33 -5.95 -6.04
N PHE A 46 5.53 -6.05 -6.61
CA PHE A 46 6.28 -4.92 -7.14
C PHE A 46 6.14 -4.74 -8.65
N SER A 47 5.21 -5.47 -9.27
CA SER A 47 4.90 -5.31 -10.69
C SER A 47 4.46 -3.89 -11.02
N GLU A 48 4.60 -3.53 -12.29
CA GLU A 48 4.07 -2.29 -12.82
C GLU A 48 2.55 -2.19 -12.58
N GLY A 49 2.09 -0.99 -12.25
CA GLY A 49 0.70 -0.74 -11.90
C GLY A 49 0.29 -1.11 -10.47
N SER A 50 1.20 -1.66 -9.64
CA SER A 50 1.01 -1.82 -8.20
C SER A 50 1.37 -0.55 -7.42
N ILE A 51 0.67 -0.27 -6.31
CA ILE A 51 0.98 0.90 -5.45
C ILE A 51 2.29 0.69 -4.67
N PHE A 52 2.72 -0.57 -4.53
CA PHE A 52 3.97 -0.93 -3.88
C PHE A 52 5.16 -0.88 -4.85
N SER A 53 4.91 -0.72 -6.16
CA SER A 53 5.98 -0.68 -7.15
C SER A 53 6.97 0.45 -6.85
N PRO A 54 8.28 0.16 -6.78
CA PRO A 54 9.28 1.20 -6.67
C PRO A 54 9.38 2.08 -7.91
N PHE A 55 8.89 1.65 -9.07
CA PHE A 55 8.86 2.45 -10.31
C PHE A 55 7.52 3.17 -10.52
N LEU A 56 6.86 3.58 -9.44
CA LEU A 56 5.57 4.27 -9.51
C LEU A 56 5.69 5.54 -10.37
N PHE A 57 4.86 5.64 -11.41
CA PHE A 57 4.86 6.77 -12.36
C PHE A 57 6.17 6.94 -13.16
N GLY A 58 6.87 5.84 -13.45
CA GLY A 58 8.09 5.85 -14.26
C GLY A 58 9.30 6.48 -13.57
N LYS A 59 9.18 6.77 -12.27
CA LYS A 59 10.27 7.25 -11.42
C LYS A 59 10.48 6.29 -10.26
N TYR A 60 11.73 6.20 -9.82
CA TYR A 60 12.07 5.38 -8.67
C TYR A 60 11.69 6.09 -7.37
N PHE A 61 10.84 5.46 -6.56
CA PHE A 61 10.45 5.88 -5.22
C PHE A 61 10.56 4.69 -4.27
N ASP A 62 11.32 4.85 -3.19
CA ASP A 62 11.39 3.83 -2.15
C ASP A 62 10.00 3.69 -1.49
N PRO A 63 9.35 2.50 -1.52
CA PRO A 63 8.03 2.32 -0.91
C PRO A 63 8.00 2.52 0.62
N SER A 64 9.16 2.47 1.27
CA SER A 64 9.32 2.78 2.70
C SER A 64 9.51 4.27 2.99
N ASP A 65 9.76 5.10 1.97
CA ASP A 65 9.72 6.54 2.12
C ASP A 65 8.29 7.06 1.97
N ALA A 66 7.93 8.05 2.77
CA ALA A 66 6.57 8.59 2.71
C ALA A 66 6.44 9.46 1.46
N PHE A 67 5.48 9.12 0.59
CA PHE A 67 5.34 9.76 -0.71
C PHE A 67 4.01 10.52 -0.84
N PRO A 68 4.01 11.76 -1.36
CA PRO A 68 2.80 12.57 -1.46
C PRO A 68 1.98 12.24 -2.72
N LEU A 69 1.30 11.09 -2.74
CA LEU A 69 0.56 10.58 -3.91
C LEU A 69 -0.46 11.58 -4.50
N TRP A 70 -1.03 12.47 -3.68
CA TRP A 70 -2.04 13.44 -4.11
C TRP A 70 -1.48 14.66 -4.84
N GLU A 71 -0.16 14.88 -4.83
CA GLU A 71 0.47 15.96 -5.61
C GLU A 71 0.58 15.62 -7.11
N PHE A 72 0.20 14.39 -7.47
CA PHE A 72 0.34 13.85 -8.81
C PHE A 72 -1.01 13.77 -9.53
N GLU A 73 -1.01 14.18 -10.79
CA GLU A 73 -2.17 14.03 -11.68
C GLU A 73 -2.33 12.56 -12.10
N ALA A 74 -3.10 11.80 -11.32
CA ALA A 74 -3.28 10.36 -11.52
C ALA A 74 -3.73 10.01 -12.95
N ASP A 75 -4.61 10.81 -13.56
CA ASP A 75 -5.08 10.55 -14.92
C ASP A 75 -3.97 10.65 -15.97
N VAL A 76 -3.04 11.60 -15.81
CA VAL A 76 -1.90 11.75 -16.72
C VAL A 76 -0.91 10.61 -16.53
N LEU A 77 -0.62 10.25 -15.28
CA LEU A 77 0.43 9.27 -14.98
C LEU A 77 -0.05 7.82 -15.19
N LEU A 78 -1.32 7.54 -14.92
CA LEU A 78 -1.93 6.24 -15.13
C LEU A 78 -2.42 6.06 -16.57
N ALA A 79 -2.55 7.12 -17.39
CA ALA A 79 -3.02 7.01 -18.77
C ALA A 79 -2.27 5.94 -19.57
N SER A 80 -0.93 5.94 -19.49
CA SER A 80 -0.10 4.93 -20.18
C SER A 80 -0.44 3.52 -19.69
N LEU A 81 -0.43 3.30 -18.37
CA LEU A 81 -0.72 2.00 -17.76
C LEU A 81 -2.14 1.51 -18.06
N ARG A 82 -3.12 2.41 -18.08
CA ARG A 82 -4.52 2.13 -18.41
C ARG A 82 -4.64 1.71 -19.88
N SER A 83 -3.93 2.40 -20.79
CA SER A 83 -3.98 2.10 -22.23
C SER A 83 -3.42 0.71 -22.58
N VAL A 84 -2.44 0.22 -21.82
CA VAL A 84 -1.85 -1.12 -22.01
C VAL A 84 -2.46 -2.19 -21.11
N GLY A 85 -3.52 -1.85 -20.35
CA GLY A 85 -4.21 -2.79 -19.47
C GLY A 85 -3.41 -3.24 -18.25
N GLN A 86 -2.39 -2.49 -17.86
CA GLN A 86 -1.51 -2.79 -16.72
C GLN A 86 -1.84 -1.95 -15.47
N CYS A 87 -2.83 -1.05 -15.54
CA CYS A 87 -3.24 -0.23 -14.40
C CYS A 87 -4.04 -1.06 -13.38
N ARG A 88 -3.44 -1.32 -12.22
CA ARG A 88 -4.06 -2.04 -11.10
C ARG A 88 -4.26 -1.17 -9.86
N VAL A 89 -3.96 0.12 -9.97
CA VAL A 89 -4.16 1.12 -8.94
C VAL A 89 -5.03 2.22 -9.51
N ASP A 90 -5.99 2.68 -8.71
CA ASP A 90 -6.83 3.81 -9.02
C ASP A 90 -6.87 4.77 -7.82
N TRP A 91 -6.88 6.07 -8.10
CA TRP A 91 -6.90 7.12 -7.10
C TRP A 91 -7.84 8.23 -7.55
N SER A 92 -8.81 8.58 -6.72
CA SER A 92 -9.81 9.62 -6.99
C SER A 92 -9.95 10.58 -5.82
N THR A 93 -10.27 11.83 -6.14
CA THR A 93 -10.41 12.90 -5.15
C THR A 93 -11.67 13.73 -5.41
N ASP A 94 -12.65 13.64 -4.51
CA ASP A 94 -13.81 14.53 -4.51
C ASP A 94 -14.06 15.10 -3.09
N GLN A 95 -14.95 14.50 -2.33
CA GLN A 95 -15.23 14.66 -0.91
C GLN A 95 -14.31 13.76 -0.04
N ALA A 96 -13.69 12.75 -0.64
CA ALA A 96 -12.71 11.87 -0.01
C ALA A 96 -11.55 11.60 -0.97
N TYR A 97 -10.43 11.15 -0.41
CA TYR A 97 -9.37 10.50 -1.15
C TYR A 97 -9.64 9.00 -1.15
N VAL A 98 -9.85 8.43 -2.34
CA VAL A 98 -10.17 7.01 -2.49
C VAL A 98 -9.04 6.33 -3.22
N LEU A 99 -8.36 5.42 -2.53
CA LEU A 99 -7.33 4.58 -3.09
C LEU A 99 -7.88 3.18 -3.31
N LYS A 100 -7.70 2.65 -4.52
CA LYS A 100 -7.99 1.26 -4.85
C LYS A 100 -6.74 0.63 -5.42
N SER A 101 -6.36 -0.53 -4.93
CA SER A 101 -5.23 -1.28 -5.47
C SER A 101 -5.56 -2.75 -5.46
N ASP A 102 -5.25 -3.44 -6.57
CA ASP A 102 -5.16 -4.89 -6.53
C ASP A 102 -4.09 -5.28 -5.52
N LEU A 103 -4.38 -6.35 -4.78
CA LEU A 103 -3.44 -7.01 -3.92
C LEU A 103 -3.12 -8.38 -4.48
N PRO A 104 -1.85 -8.79 -4.43
CA PRO A 104 -1.47 -10.13 -4.79
C PRO A 104 -2.19 -11.14 -3.88
N VAL A 105 -2.65 -12.24 -4.46
CA VAL A 105 -3.32 -13.35 -3.77
C VAL A 105 -2.42 -14.01 -2.71
N VAL A 106 -1.12 -13.79 -2.79
CA VAL A 106 -0.12 -14.31 -1.85
C VAL A 106 -0.12 -13.44 -0.59
N GLY A 107 -0.34 -14.05 0.59
CA GLY A 107 -0.37 -13.31 1.86
C GLY A 107 -1.70 -12.59 2.14
N LYS A 108 -2.80 -13.04 1.49
CA LYS A 108 -4.21 -12.56 1.52
C LYS A 108 -4.79 -12.07 2.86
N ASN A 109 -4.13 -12.30 4.00
CA ASN A 109 -4.65 -12.04 5.35
C ASN A 109 -3.71 -11.21 6.25
N ILE A 110 -2.66 -10.56 5.71
CA ILE A 110 -1.71 -9.79 6.53
C ILE A 110 -1.58 -8.36 6.00
N VAL A 111 -2.68 -7.77 5.53
CA VAL A 111 -2.67 -6.34 5.24
C VAL A 111 -2.92 -5.61 6.55
N GLN A 112 -2.02 -4.70 6.88
CA GLN A 112 -2.15 -3.81 8.02
C GLN A 112 -2.16 -2.37 7.52
N VAL A 113 -3.04 -1.56 8.12
CA VAL A 113 -3.13 -0.13 7.83
C VAL A 113 -2.87 0.62 9.13
N TYR A 114 -1.88 1.50 9.10
CA TYR A 114 -1.52 2.38 10.21
C TYR A 114 -1.59 3.83 9.76
N VAL A 115 -1.94 4.70 10.68
CA VAL A 115 -1.71 6.14 10.57
C VAL A 115 -0.77 6.54 11.68
N ASP A 116 0.24 7.35 11.36
CA ASP A 116 1.17 7.84 12.36
C ASP A 116 0.47 8.73 13.40
N VAL A 117 1.11 8.90 14.56
CA VAL A 117 0.54 9.66 15.69
C VAL A 117 0.19 11.11 15.32
N LYS A 118 0.83 11.66 14.28
CA LYS A 118 0.58 13.03 13.79
C LYS A 118 -0.53 13.10 12.74
N GLY A 119 -1.07 11.97 12.28
CA GLY A 119 -2.07 11.93 11.21
C GLY A 119 -1.53 12.34 9.83
N LYS A 120 -0.20 12.35 9.66
CA LYS A 120 0.49 12.84 8.46
C LYS A 120 0.90 11.74 7.49
N VAL A 121 1.02 10.50 7.96
CA VAL A 121 1.46 9.39 7.11
C VAL A 121 0.54 8.21 7.34
N MET A 122 -0.06 7.73 6.25
CA MET A 122 -0.72 6.44 6.20
C MET A 122 0.26 5.40 5.68
N GLU A 123 0.34 4.28 6.37
CA GLU A 123 1.17 3.14 6.01
C GLU A 123 0.29 1.94 5.72
N ILE A 124 0.58 1.27 4.61
CA ILE A 124 -0.05 0.03 4.20
C ILE A 124 1.08 -1.01 4.11
N SER A 125 1.01 -2.08 4.88
CA SER A 125 2.05 -3.11 4.86
C SER A 125 1.50 -4.52 4.98
N GLY A 126 2.32 -5.50 4.58
CA GLY A 126 1.99 -6.89 4.75
C GLY A 126 3.11 -7.84 4.35
N GLN A 127 2.97 -9.11 4.73
CA GLN A 127 3.92 -10.16 4.34
C GLN A 127 3.38 -10.97 3.17
N TRP A 128 4.19 -11.15 2.13
CA TRP A 128 3.91 -12.15 1.10
C TRP A 128 4.64 -13.48 1.37
N ASN A 129 5.58 -13.53 2.33
CA ASN A 129 6.32 -14.76 2.66
C ASN A 129 6.39 -15.02 4.17
N ILE A 130 5.31 -15.57 4.71
CA ILE A 130 5.14 -15.87 6.14
C ILE A 130 6.07 -17.00 6.62
N ASN A 131 6.48 -17.88 5.71
CA ASN A 131 7.25 -19.08 6.02
C ASN A 131 8.77 -18.85 6.04
N LYS A 132 9.26 -17.70 5.51
CA LYS A 132 10.67 -17.32 5.64
C LYS A 132 10.95 -16.87 7.06
N LYS A 133 12.02 -17.41 7.67
CA LYS A 133 12.52 -16.92 8.96
C LYS A 133 12.81 -15.42 8.86
N THR A 134 12.10 -14.62 9.63
CA THR A 134 12.26 -13.16 9.70
C THR A 134 13.58 -12.79 10.35
N ALA A 135 13.86 -11.49 10.49
CA ALA A 135 15.07 -10.99 11.16
C ALA A 135 15.27 -11.62 12.56
N ALA A 136 16.49 -11.53 13.09
CA ALA A 136 16.89 -12.18 14.34
C ALA A 136 15.98 -11.87 15.56
N ASN A 137 15.24 -10.76 15.53
CA ASN A 137 14.30 -10.32 16.57
C ASN A 137 12.82 -10.70 16.28
N GLY A 138 12.53 -11.37 15.17
CA GLY A 138 11.18 -11.72 14.75
C GLY A 138 10.43 -10.64 13.95
N ASP A 139 10.89 -9.39 13.96
CA ASP A 139 10.27 -8.29 13.23
C ASP A 139 10.84 -8.19 11.81
N TRP A 140 10.04 -8.64 10.83
CA TRP A 140 10.39 -8.63 9.41
C TRP A 140 10.60 -7.24 8.81
N ARG A 141 10.11 -6.20 9.50
CA ARG A 141 10.19 -4.80 9.04
C ARG A 141 11.58 -4.26 9.29
N CYS A 142 12.24 -4.73 10.34
CA CYS A 142 13.64 -4.42 10.63
C CYS A 142 14.54 -5.13 9.61
N CYS A 143 15.50 -4.41 9.01
CA CYS A 143 16.42 -4.89 7.98
C CYS A 143 15.84 -4.85 6.54
N GLN A 144 16.19 -5.84 5.69
CA GLN A 144 15.80 -5.93 4.28
C GLN A 144 14.34 -6.38 4.15
N TRP A 145 13.42 -5.53 4.60
CA TRP A 145 11.98 -5.84 4.70
C TRP A 145 11.38 -6.35 3.40
N TRP A 146 11.88 -5.87 2.26
CA TRP A 146 11.47 -6.28 0.91
C TRP A 146 11.78 -7.74 0.58
N GLU A 147 12.49 -8.50 1.42
CA GLU A 147 12.66 -9.95 1.23
C GLU A 147 11.53 -10.78 1.84
N TYR A 148 10.74 -10.15 2.72
CA TYR A 148 9.75 -10.79 3.58
C TYR A 148 8.33 -10.23 3.37
N GLY A 149 8.22 -8.98 2.93
CA GLY A 149 6.94 -8.31 2.72
C GLY A 149 7.06 -6.98 1.98
N TYR A 150 5.97 -6.23 2.03
CA TYR A 150 5.78 -4.97 1.34
C TYR A 150 5.32 -3.88 2.30
N VAL A 151 5.68 -2.66 1.95
CA VAL A 151 5.15 -1.45 2.57
C VAL A 151 4.88 -0.42 1.47
N ARG A 152 3.85 0.39 1.65
CA ARG A 152 3.73 1.69 1.01
C ARG A 152 3.41 2.72 2.09
N ARG A 153 4.21 3.78 2.14
CA ARG A 153 3.94 4.96 2.96
C ARG A 153 3.46 6.09 2.08
N LEU A 154 2.25 6.55 2.37
CA LEU A 154 1.62 7.69 1.75
C LEU A 154 1.64 8.77 2.78
N GLU A 155 2.17 9.93 2.43
CA GLU A 155 1.88 11.10 3.25
C GLU A 155 0.35 11.36 3.21
N LEU A 156 -0.20 12.29 3.99
CA LEU A 156 -1.60 12.70 3.89
C LEU A 156 -1.68 14.21 3.70
N PRO A 157 -2.61 14.70 2.86
CA PRO A 157 -2.81 16.13 2.68
C PRO A 157 -3.39 16.75 3.96
N SER A 158 -3.18 18.06 4.14
CA SER A 158 -3.58 18.77 5.36
C SER A 158 -5.10 18.79 5.61
N ASP A 159 -5.90 18.57 4.57
CA ASP A 159 -7.37 18.54 4.65
C ASP A 159 -7.94 17.12 4.81
N ALA A 160 -7.08 16.09 4.92
CA ALA A 160 -7.52 14.72 5.19
C ALA A 160 -7.98 14.54 6.64
N ASP A 161 -8.97 13.68 6.83
CA ASP A 161 -9.48 13.22 8.12
C ASP A 161 -9.11 11.74 8.33
N PRO A 162 -7.85 11.46 8.73
CA PRO A 162 -7.39 10.08 8.95
C PRO A 162 -8.16 9.36 10.06
N GLN A 163 -8.72 10.08 11.03
CA GLN A 163 -9.44 9.47 12.16
C GLN A 163 -10.74 8.81 11.73
N ASN A 164 -11.31 9.24 10.61
CA ASN A 164 -12.57 8.72 10.06
C ASN A 164 -12.34 7.94 8.76
N SER A 165 -11.10 7.54 8.51
CA SER A 165 -10.78 6.72 7.36
C SER A 165 -11.31 5.30 7.52
N GLU A 166 -11.61 4.68 6.39
CA GLU A 166 -12.06 3.29 6.34
C GLU A 166 -11.18 2.51 5.35
N ALA A 167 -10.87 1.27 5.69
CA ALA A 167 -10.11 0.37 4.85
C ALA A 167 -10.88 -0.93 4.68
N PHE A 168 -10.94 -1.43 3.45
CA PHE A 168 -11.71 -2.60 3.06
C PHE A 168 -10.86 -3.53 2.21
N LEU A 169 -10.82 -4.79 2.60
CA LEU A 169 -10.15 -5.87 1.87
C LEU A 169 -11.20 -6.79 1.28
N SER A 170 -11.27 -6.81 -0.05
CA SER A 170 -12.17 -7.71 -0.76
C SER A 170 -11.38 -8.90 -1.30
N ASN A 171 -11.67 -10.08 -0.79
CA ASN A 171 -11.04 -11.33 -1.19
C ASN A 171 -12.00 -12.15 -2.05
N LYS A 172 -11.61 -12.43 -3.30
CA LYS A 172 -12.23 -13.46 -4.14
C LYS A 172 -11.19 -14.52 -4.50
N ASP A 173 -11.64 -15.63 -5.06
CA ASP A 173 -10.80 -16.80 -5.32
C ASP A 173 -9.54 -16.42 -6.12
N ASP A 174 -9.70 -15.62 -7.17
CA ASP A 174 -8.62 -15.28 -8.10
C ASP A 174 -8.08 -13.85 -7.99
N TYR A 175 -8.74 -12.99 -7.21
CA TYR A 175 -8.30 -11.60 -7.04
C TYR A 175 -8.60 -11.08 -5.64
N SER A 176 -7.70 -10.25 -5.14
CA SER A 176 -7.88 -9.47 -3.93
C SER A 176 -7.68 -8.00 -4.27
N PHE A 177 -8.47 -7.12 -3.67
CA PHE A 177 -8.23 -5.68 -3.80
C PHE A 177 -8.45 -4.98 -2.46
N LEU A 178 -7.65 -3.94 -2.25
CA LEU A 178 -7.71 -3.03 -1.13
C LEU A 178 -8.39 -1.74 -1.57
N GLU A 179 -9.36 -1.30 -0.79
CA GLU A 179 -9.97 0.01 -0.91
C GLU A 179 -9.74 0.78 0.39
N ILE A 180 -9.18 1.99 0.29
CA ILE A 180 -9.00 2.91 1.41
C ILE A 180 -9.71 4.21 1.08
N ILE A 181 -10.54 4.66 2.01
CA ILE A 181 -11.32 5.89 1.91
C ILE A 181 -10.88 6.82 3.02
N ILE A 182 -10.38 8.00 2.65
CA ILE A 182 -9.90 9.02 3.58
C ILE A 182 -10.75 10.27 3.38
N PRO A 183 -11.75 10.53 4.26
CA PRO A 183 -12.60 11.70 4.12
C PRO A 183 -11.80 13.01 4.17
N LYS A 184 -12.32 14.07 3.54
CA LYS A 184 -11.82 15.43 3.76
C LYS A 184 -12.54 16.08 4.94
N ILE A 185 -11.80 16.84 5.76
CA ILE A 185 -12.33 17.52 6.96
C ILE A 185 -13.54 18.41 6.62
N ASN A 186 -13.50 19.11 5.48
CA ASN A 186 -14.53 20.06 5.07
C ASN A 186 -15.81 19.41 4.50
N SER A 187 -15.79 18.10 4.23
CA SER A 187 -16.98 17.36 3.76
C SER A 187 -18.00 17.14 4.87
N LYS A 188 -17.58 17.24 6.14
CA LYS A 188 -18.44 17.05 7.33
C LYS A 188 -19.32 18.27 7.66
N ASN A 189 -18.97 19.45 7.14
CA ASN A 189 -19.65 20.71 7.45
C ASN A 189 -20.82 21.05 6.49
N LYS A 190 -21.29 20.07 5.70
CA LYS A 190 -22.38 20.25 4.72
C LYS A 190 -23.71 19.60 5.14
N LEU A 191 -23.87 19.24 6.41
CA LEU A 191 -25.12 18.73 6.99
C LEU A 191 -25.88 19.85 7.71
#